data_AF-A0A1F3STQ8-F1
#
_entry.id   AF-A0A1F3STQ8-F1
#
_cell.length_a   1.000
_cell.length_b   1.000
_cell.length_c   1.000
_cell.angle_alpha   90.00
_cell.angle_beta   90.00
_cell.angle_gamma   90.00
#
_symmetry.space_group_name_H-M   'P 1'
#
loop_
_entity.id
_entity.type
_entity.pdbx_description
1 polymer ?
#
loop_
_entity_poly.entity_id
_entity_poly.type
_entity_poly.pdbx_seq_one_letter_code
_entity_poly.pdbx_strand_id
1 'polypeptide(L)'
;MKSEIQQKLEQLAFDRTIPFCYGCYIKAPKGVCPGCRSDDLMRHLEGVGCEYGTDWIIKHILEEELTPVHIDEAFEDSIRSCYPEETQVGWMTFDTVELMKSQDPLSWKFARDEYESELESDEQIISFDNGATYYWGHDLETLVE
;
A
#
# COMPACT_ATOMS: atom_id res chain seq x y z
N MET A 1 4.32 -13.66 3.66
CA MET A 1 3.06 -12.96 3.97
C MET A 1 2.44 -12.30 2.75
N LYS A 2 3.22 -11.57 1.93
CA LYS A 2 2.72 -10.80 0.78
C LYS A 2 1.82 -11.57 -0.20
N SER A 3 2.18 -12.81 -0.55
CA SER A 3 1.39 -13.63 -1.47
C SER A 3 0.03 -14.03 -0.92
N GLU A 4 -0.08 -14.23 0.39
CA GLU A 4 -1.34 -14.59 1.04
C GLU A 4 -2.28 -13.37 1.11
N ILE A 5 -1.74 -12.20 1.46
CA ILE A 5 -2.49 -10.94 1.43
C ILE A 5 -2.97 -10.64 0.01
N GLN A 6 -2.12 -10.80 -1.00
CA GLN A 6 -2.50 -10.62 -2.41
C GLN A 6 -3.70 -11.51 -2.79
N GLN A 7 -3.68 -12.79 -2.44
CA GLN A 7 -4.80 -13.70 -2.72
C GLN A 7 -6.10 -13.29 -2.02
N LYS A 8 -6.01 -12.81 -0.78
CA LYS A 8 -7.18 -12.31 -0.05
C LYS A 8 -7.70 -11.01 -0.65
N LEU A 9 -6.83 -10.10 -1.08
CA LEU A 9 -7.21 -8.87 -1.78
C LEU A 9 -7.87 -9.17 -3.13
N GLU A 10 -7.39 -10.17 -3.86
CA GLU A 10 -8.05 -10.64 -5.09
C GLU A 10 -9.45 -11.17 -4.80
N GLN A 11 -9.61 -11.99 -3.76
CA GLN A 11 -10.92 -12.48 -3.34
C GLN A 11 -11.85 -11.33 -2.93
N LEU A 12 -11.35 -10.38 -2.14
CA LEU A 12 -12.09 -9.18 -1.74
C LEU A 12 -12.51 -8.35 -2.97
N ALA A 13 -11.64 -8.19 -3.97
CA ALA A 13 -11.95 -7.52 -5.22
C ALA A 13 -13.04 -8.28 -6.01
N PHE A 14 -13.01 -9.61 -6.02
CA PHE A 14 -14.08 -10.43 -6.61
C PHE A 14 -15.41 -10.29 -5.86
N ASP A 15 -15.38 -10.16 -4.53
CA ASP A 15 -16.61 -10.05 -3.74
C ASP A 15 -17.26 -8.66 -3.89
N ARG A 16 -16.46 -7.62 -4.08
CA ARG A 16 -16.92 -6.22 -4.21
C ARG A 16 -17.37 -5.84 -5.61
N THR A 17 -17.07 -6.67 -6.62
CA THR A 17 -17.41 -6.36 -8.02
C THR A 17 -18.42 -7.33 -8.60
N ILE A 18 -19.03 -6.92 -9.72
CA ILE A 18 -20.02 -7.73 -10.42
C ILE A 18 -19.40 -8.14 -11.77
N PRO A 19 -19.46 -9.43 -12.17
CA PRO A 19 -19.06 -9.81 -13.51
C PRO A 19 -19.84 -9.02 -14.57
N PHE A 20 -19.16 -8.54 -15.59
CA PHE A 20 -19.73 -7.67 -16.63
C PHE A 20 -19.35 -8.18 -18.02
N CYS A 21 -20.35 -8.38 -18.86
CA CYS A 21 -20.13 -8.76 -20.25
C CYS A 21 -19.93 -7.51 -21.08
N TYR A 22 -18.69 -7.26 -21.54
CA TYR A 22 -18.38 -6.13 -22.39
C TYR A 22 -19.11 -6.20 -23.75
N GLY A 23 -19.13 -7.38 -24.37
CA GLY A 23 -19.73 -7.56 -25.70
C GLY A 23 -21.25 -7.32 -25.75
N CYS A 24 -21.98 -7.62 -24.67
CA CYS A 24 -23.41 -7.33 -24.56
C CYS A 24 -23.70 -6.06 -23.72
N TYR A 25 -22.68 -5.46 -23.12
CA TYR A 25 -22.76 -4.31 -22.23
C TYR A 25 -23.78 -4.48 -21.09
N ILE A 26 -23.73 -5.64 -20.42
CA ILE A 26 -24.66 -5.97 -19.32
C ILE A 26 -23.94 -6.65 -18.16
N LYS A 27 -24.48 -6.46 -16.95
CA LYS A 27 -24.06 -7.20 -15.74
C LYS A 27 -24.47 -8.67 -15.86
N ALA A 28 -23.55 -9.57 -15.53
CA ALA A 28 -23.68 -11.01 -15.64
C ALA A 28 -23.37 -11.70 -14.30
N PRO A 29 -24.15 -11.44 -13.22
CA PRO A 29 -23.85 -11.88 -11.85
C PRO A 29 -23.79 -13.40 -11.66
N LYS A 30 -24.27 -14.18 -12.64
CA LYS A 30 -24.20 -15.65 -12.63
C LYS A 30 -22.88 -16.20 -13.19
N GLY A 31 -21.92 -15.34 -13.56
CA GLY A 31 -20.66 -15.75 -14.17
C GLY A 31 -20.75 -16.13 -15.65
N VAL A 32 -21.93 -16.00 -16.27
CA VAL A 32 -22.13 -16.22 -17.70
C VAL A 32 -23.12 -15.18 -18.24
N CYS A 33 -22.80 -14.58 -19.38
CA CYS A 33 -23.66 -13.60 -20.03
C CYS A 33 -24.98 -14.23 -20.51
N PRO A 34 -26.15 -13.66 -20.16
CA PRO A 34 -27.43 -14.18 -20.64
C PRO A 34 -27.68 -13.91 -22.14
N GLY A 35 -27.01 -12.92 -22.73
CA GLY A 35 -27.16 -12.55 -24.14
C GLY A 35 -26.31 -13.42 -25.07
N CYS A 36 -24.98 -13.36 -24.91
CA CYS A 36 -24.04 -14.06 -25.79
C CYS A 36 -23.52 -15.39 -25.24
N ARG A 37 -23.90 -15.79 -24.01
CA ARG A 37 -23.39 -16.99 -23.31
C ARG A 37 -21.89 -17.01 -23.01
N SER A 38 -21.19 -15.90 -23.22
CA SER A 38 -19.77 -15.75 -22.86
C SER A 38 -19.59 -15.87 -21.35
N ASP A 39 -18.58 -16.63 -20.94
CA ASP A 39 -18.01 -16.69 -19.60
C ASP A 39 -16.77 -15.80 -19.43
N ASP A 40 -16.21 -15.30 -20.54
CA ASP A 40 -15.22 -14.22 -20.54
C ASP A 40 -15.90 -12.89 -20.16
N LEU A 41 -15.71 -12.50 -18.90
CA LEU A 41 -16.37 -11.35 -18.26
C LEU A 41 -15.35 -10.45 -17.58
N MET A 42 -15.52 -9.15 -17.76
CA MET A 42 -14.81 -8.12 -17.00
C MET A 42 -15.35 -8.03 -15.57
N ARG A 43 -14.68 -7.24 -14.73
CA ARG A 43 -15.18 -6.87 -13.41
C ARG A 43 -15.73 -5.45 -13.46
N HIS A 44 -16.91 -5.24 -12.89
CA HIS A 44 -17.54 -3.91 -12.77
C HIS A 44 -17.65 -3.51 -11.31
N LEU A 45 -17.11 -2.33 -10.98
CA LEU A 45 -17.25 -1.67 -9.70
C LEU A 45 -18.10 -0.41 -9.89
N GLU A 46 -19.23 -0.34 -9.20
CA GLU A 46 -20.20 0.74 -9.39
C GLU A 46 -19.59 2.10 -9.06
N GLY A 47 -19.73 3.08 -9.98
CA GLY A 47 -19.20 4.43 -9.80
C GLY A 47 -17.70 4.58 -10.08
N VAL A 48 -16.96 3.48 -10.26
CA VAL A 48 -15.51 3.50 -10.48
C VAL A 48 -15.17 3.14 -11.92
N GLY A 49 -15.59 1.97 -12.39
CA GLY A 49 -15.24 1.52 -13.74
C GLY A 49 -15.51 0.04 -14.01
N CYS A 50 -15.09 -0.40 -15.20
CA CYS A 50 -15.20 -1.78 -15.65
C CYS A 50 -13.99 -2.16 -16.50
N GLU A 51 -13.22 -3.17 -16.06
CA GLU A 51 -11.97 -3.60 -16.68
C GLU A 51 -11.73 -5.10 -16.37
N TYR A 52 -10.87 -5.76 -17.15
CA TYR A 52 -10.42 -7.11 -16.86
C TYR A 52 -9.43 -7.15 -15.68
N GLY A 53 -9.37 -8.29 -15.00
CA GLY A 53 -8.49 -8.50 -13.86
C GLY A 53 -8.96 -7.78 -12.59
N THR A 54 -8.14 -7.91 -11.54
CA THR A 54 -8.42 -7.39 -10.19
C THR A 54 -7.47 -6.29 -9.76
N ASP A 55 -6.33 -6.12 -10.42
CA ASP A 55 -5.26 -5.19 -10.01
C ASP A 55 -5.76 -3.75 -9.84
N TRP A 56 -6.59 -3.27 -10.77
CA TRP A 56 -7.16 -1.93 -10.72
C TRP A 56 -8.16 -1.75 -9.57
N ILE A 57 -8.86 -2.81 -9.17
CA ILE A 57 -9.80 -2.82 -8.03
C ILE A 57 -9.01 -2.82 -6.74
N ILE A 58 -7.99 -3.67 -6.64
CA ILE A 58 -7.11 -3.76 -5.48
C ILE A 58 -6.45 -2.39 -5.25
N LYS A 59 -5.89 -1.79 -6.29
CA LYS A 59 -5.33 -0.44 -6.22
C LYS A 59 -6.34 0.57 -5.67
N HIS A 60 -7.57 0.57 -6.20
CA HIS A 60 -8.61 1.49 -5.73
C HIS A 60 -9.00 1.25 -4.26
N ILE A 61 -9.13 -0.01 -3.83
CA ILE A 61 -9.41 -0.37 -2.44
C ILE A 61 -8.30 0.16 -1.51
N LEU A 62 -7.04 -0.07 -1.87
CA LEU A 62 -5.91 0.35 -1.07
C LEU A 62 -5.82 1.89 -0.97
N GLU A 63 -6.08 2.61 -2.07
CA GLU A 63 -6.06 4.07 -2.09
C GLU A 63 -7.21 4.72 -1.30
N GLU A 64 -8.39 4.08 -1.23
CA GLU A 64 -9.55 4.62 -0.52
C GLU A 64 -9.62 4.23 0.96
N GLU A 65 -9.17 3.02 1.31
CA GLU A 65 -9.35 2.48 2.66
C GLU A 65 -8.10 2.54 3.53
N LEU A 66 -6.91 2.64 2.93
CA LEU A 66 -5.65 2.67 3.67
C LEU A 66 -4.90 3.98 3.45
N THR A 67 -4.04 4.31 4.42
CA THR A 67 -3.10 5.42 4.29
C THR A 67 -1.72 4.86 3.92
N PRO A 68 -1.10 5.30 2.83
CA PRO A 68 0.26 4.88 2.48
C PRO A 68 1.26 5.26 3.57
N VAL A 69 2.31 4.46 3.71
CA VAL A 69 3.40 4.71 4.67
C VAL A 69 4.23 5.91 4.21
N HIS A 70 4.36 6.90 5.10
CA HIS A 70 5.32 7.99 4.94
C HIS A 70 6.67 7.57 5.54
N ILE A 71 7.52 6.95 4.71
CA ILE A 71 8.80 6.36 5.14
C ILE A 71 9.72 7.37 5.84
N ASP A 72 9.76 8.62 5.36
CA ASP A 72 10.54 9.67 6.00
C ASP A 72 10.08 9.95 7.43
N GLU A 73 8.77 10.07 7.66
CA GLU A 73 8.20 10.30 8.98
C GLU A 73 8.39 9.09 9.89
N ALA A 74 8.13 7.88 9.38
CA ALA A 74 8.33 6.64 10.12
C ALA A 74 9.80 6.46 10.55
N PHE A 75 10.74 6.79 9.67
CA PHE A 75 12.17 6.76 9.99
C PHE A 75 12.52 7.80 11.06
N GLU A 76 12.02 9.04 10.94
CA GLU A 76 12.25 10.07 11.95
C GLU A 76 11.72 9.66 13.33
N ASP A 77 10.52 9.10 13.39
CA ASP A 77 9.93 8.58 14.63
C ASP A 77 10.77 7.44 15.21
N SER A 78 11.33 6.56 14.37
CA SER A 78 12.25 5.51 14.81
C SER A 78 13.50 6.09 15.48
N ILE A 79 14.08 7.16 14.93
CA ILE A 79 15.24 7.85 15.50
C ILE A 79 14.86 8.55 16.80
N ARG A 80 13.72 9.24 16.84
CA ARG A 80 13.20 9.90 18.06
C ARG A 80 12.89 8.91 19.18
N SER A 81 12.54 7.67 18.85
CA SER A 81 12.35 6.62 19.85
C SER A 81 13.67 6.12 20.47
N CYS A 82 14.77 6.24 19.72
CA CYS A 82 16.10 5.74 20.12
C CYS A 82 16.97 6.80 20.81
N TYR A 83 16.77 8.08 20.47
CA TYR A 83 17.59 9.20 20.93
C TYR A 83 16.75 10.27 21.63
N PRO A 84 17.34 11.10 22.51
CA PRO A 84 16.65 12.23 23.11
C PRO A 84 16.12 13.21 22.05
N GLU A 85 15.00 13.86 22.32
CA GLU A 85 14.40 14.86 21.42
C GLU A 85 15.35 16.03 21.16
N GLU A 86 16.07 16.48 22.20
CA GLU A 86 17.04 17.58 22.12
C GLU A 86 18.47 17.13 22.45
N THR A 87 19.44 17.68 21.70
CA THR A 87 20.88 17.47 21.90
C THR A 87 21.57 18.79 22.24
N GLN A 88 22.40 18.77 23.29
CA GLN A 88 23.21 19.92 23.71
C GLN A 88 24.59 19.90 23.04
N VAL A 89 24.97 20.99 22.38
CA VAL A 89 26.31 21.21 21.81
C VAL A 89 26.90 22.49 22.40
N GLY A 90 27.84 22.34 23.34
CA GLY A 90 28.35 23.47 24.11
C GLY A 90 27.25 24.12 24.96
N TRP A 91 26.92 25.38 24.67
CA TRP A 91 25.84 26.13 25.33
C TRP A 91 24.55 26.23 24.49
N MET A 92 24.48 25.53 23.36
CA MET A 92 23.33 25.53 22.45
C MET A 92 22.55 24.22 22.56
N THR A 93 21.23 24.28 22.36
CA THR A 93 20.31 23.14 22.33
C THR A 93 19.68 23.05 20.93
N PHE A 94 19.67 21.86 20.36
CA PHE A 94 19.14 21.58 19.02
C PHE A 94 18.18 20.39 19.06
N ASP A 95 17.22 20.34 18.14
CA ASP A 95 16.48 19.11 17.86
C ASP A 95 17.46 18.06 17.29
N THR A 96 17.43 16.85 17.85
CA THR A 96 18.39 15.80 17.52
C THR A 96 18.28 15.34 16.07
N VAL A 97 17.06 15.17 15.55
CA VAL A 97 16.83 14.72 14.18
C VAL A 97 17.25 15.80 13.17
N GLU A 98 16.85 17.04 13.41
CA GLU A 98 17.23 18.17 12.55
C GLU A 98 18.74 18.41 12.58
N LEU A 99 19.38 18.21 13.72
CA LEU A 99 20.84 18.25 13.82
C LEU A 99 21.47 17.14 12.95
N MET A 100 21.02 15.88 13.06
CA MET A 100 21.54 14.77 12.25
C MET A 100 21.35 15.01 10.75
N LYS A 101 20.15 15.41 10.32
CA LYS A 101 19.82 15.74 8.93
C LYS A 101 20.70 16.86 8.38
N SER A 102 20.92 17.92 9.17
CA SER A 102 21.66 19.09 8.71
C SER A 102 23.18 18.87 8.65
N GLN A 103 23.73 18.02 9.52
CA GLN A 103 25.17 17.76 9.55
C GLN A 103 25.62 16.80 8.44
N ASP A 104 24.84 15.73 8.18
CA ASP A 104 25.13 14.80 7.08
C ASP A 104 23.84 14.33 6.38
N PRO A 105 23.31 15.14 5.44
CA PRO A 105 22.10 14.78 4.70
C PRO A 105 22.24 13.51 3.86
N LEU A 106 23.45 13.18 3.42
CA LEU A 106 23.70 12.02 2.57
C LEU A 106 23.66 10.74 3.42
N SER A 107 24.35 10.73 4.56
CA SER A 107 24.29 9.62 5.50
C SER A 107 22.88 9.43 6.04
N TRP A 108 22.15 10.52 6.31
CA TRP A 108 20.75 10.44 6.73
C TRP A 108 19.89 9.72 5.68
N LYS A 109 20.04 10.12 4.41
CA LYS A 109 19.32 9.49 3.30
C LYS A 109 19.62 8.00 3.19
N PHE A 110 20.89 7.59 3.27
CA PHE A 110 21.23 6.17 3.22
C PHE A 110 20.65 5.37 4.38
N ALA A 111 20.70 5.92 5.61
CA ALA A 111 20.10 5.25 6.77
C ALA A 111 18.57 5.08 6.61
N ARG A 112 17.89 6.08 6.04
CA ARG A 112 16.46 6.04 5.74
C ARG A 112 16.11 5.00 4.66
N ASP A 113 16.92 4.93 3.60
CA ASP A 113 16.75 3.94 2.52
C ASP A 113 17.05 2.49 3.01
N GLU A 114 18.03 2.32 3.90
CA GLU A 114 18.32 1.05 4.57
C GLU A 114 17.16 0.63 5.48
N TYR A 115 16.62 1.56 6.28
CA TYR A 115 15.45 1.32 7.12
C TYR A 115 14.23 0.87 6.31
N GLU A 116 13.93 1.51 5.18
CA GLU A 116 12.87 1.09 4.26
C GLU A 116 13.08 -0.35 3.76
N SER A 117 14.31 -0.67 3.36
CA SER A 117 14.69 -2.00 2.87
C SER A 117 14.54 -3.08 3.95
N GLU A 118 14.89 -2.76 5.20
CA GLU A 118 14.70 -3.65 6.34
C GLU A 118 13.22 -3.88 6.63
N LEU A 119 12.41 -2.82 6.67
CA LEU A 119 10.95 -2.94 6.86
C LEU A 119 10.30 -3.79 5.76
N GLU A 120 10.69 -3.61 4.50
CA GLU A 120 10.15 -4.41 3.38
C GLU A 120 10.62 -5.88 3.50
N SER A 121 11.89 -6.11 3.82
CA SER A 121 12.45 -7.46 3.98
C SER A 121 11.77 -8.23 5.12
N ASP A 122 11.42 -7.55 6.21
CA ASP A 122 10.71 -8.12 7.36
C ASP A 122 9.19 -8.21 7.10
N GLU A 123 8.73 -7.88 5.89
CA GLU A 123 7.33 -7.79 5.48
C GLU A 123 6.48 -6.86 6.36
N GLN A 124 7.08 -5.93 7.13
CA GLN A 124 6.35 -4.96 7.95
C GLN A 124 5.63 -3.92 7.10
N ILE A 125 6.23 -3.58 5.95
CA ILE A 125 5.59 -2.80 4.89
C ILE A 125 5.52 -3.64 3.62
N ILE A 126 4.47 -3.44 2.83
CA ILE A 126 4.25 -4.19 1.60
C ILE A 126 3.88 -3.22 0.49
N SER A 127 4.54 -3.36 -0.66
CA SER A 127 4.18 -2.66 -1.90
C SER A 127 3.55 -3.58 -2.93
N PHE A 128 2.53 -3.08 -3.63
CA PHE A 128 1.85 -3.76 -4.74
C PHE A 128 2.11 -3.12 -6.11
N ASP A 129 2.94 -2.08 -6.17
CA ASP A 129 3.20 -1.26 -7.36
C ASP A 129 4.71 -1.09 -7.63
N ASN A 130 5.50 -2.09 -7.23
CA ASN A 130 6.97 -2.14 -7.38
C ASN A 130 7.71 -1.04 -6.60
N GLY A 131 7.29 -0.78 -5.37
CA GLY A 131 7.96 0.13 -4.44
C GLY A 131 7.60 1.59 -4.65
N ALA A 132 6.53 1.91 -5.38
CA ALA A 132 6.08 3.29 -5.50
C ALA A 132 5.21 3.71 -4.29
N THR A 133 4.41 2.79 -3.76
CA THR A 133 3.65 2.95 -2.52
C THR A 133 3.80 1.72 -1.63
N TYR A 134 3.90 1.99 -0.33
CA TYR A 134 3.98 0.98 0.71
C TYR A 134 2.80 1.14 1.67
N TYR A 135 2.30 0.04 2.19
CA TYR A 135 1.26 -0.02 3.22
C TYR A 135 1.76 -0.86 4.39
N TRP A 136 1.34 -0.54 5.61
CA TRP A 136 1.67 -1.35 6.77
C TRP A 136 1.03 -2.73 6.68
N GLY A 137 1.81 -3.77 6.98
CA GLY A 137 1.35 -5.16 6.95
C GLY A 137 0.16 -5.40 7.88
N HIS A 138 0.16 -4.82 9.07
CA HIS A 138 -0.94 -4.98 10.04
C HIS A 138 -2.25 -4.31 9.59
N ASP A 139 -2.16 -3.18 8.89
CA ASP A 139 -3.33 -2.51 8.31
C ASP A 139 -3.90 -3.34 7.15
N LEU A 140 -3.02 -3.92 6.32
CA LEU A 140 -3.42 -4.84 5.26
C LEU A 140 -4.08 -6.11 5.82
N GLU A 141 -3.53 -6.69 6.89
CA GLU A 141 -4.12 -7.84 7.57
C GLU A 141 -5.52 -7.51 8.07
N THR A 142 -5.68 -6.37 8.75
CA THR A 142 -6.98 -5.90 9.27
C THR A 142 -8.01 -5.70 8.15
N LEU A 143 -7.58 -5.22 6.98
CA LEU A 143 -8.46 -5.02 5.82
C LEU A 143 -9.00 -6.34 5.23
N VAL A 144 -8.22 -7.42 5.33
CA VAL A 144 -8.52 -8.71 4.67
C VAL A 144 -8.95 -9.83 5.64
N GLU A 145 -9.12 -9.52 6.92
CA GLU A 145 -9.78 -10.37 7.92
C GLU A 145 -11.31 -10.39 7.76
#